data_AF-A0A431IF51-F1
#
_entry.id   AF-A0A431IF51-F1
#
_cell.length_a   1.000
_cell.length_b   1.000
_cell.length_c   1.000
_cell.angle_alpha   90.00
_cell.angle_beta   90.00
_cell.angle_gamma   90.00
#
_symmetry.space_group_name_H-M   'P 1'
#
loop_
_entity.id
_entity.type
_entity.pdbx_description
1 polymer ?
#
loop_
_entity_poly.entity_id
_entity_poly.type
_entity_poly.pdbx_seq_one_letter_code
_entity_poly.pdbx_strand_id
1 'polypeptide(L)'
;MSFTEHQAAIAARLVGLLAGGMTVYEAADEVGYSWTYCYAILRAAGRGVMPRPSADRPAQVAAAFAELGSMSAVARSMKMGRQTV
;
A
#
# COMPACT_ATOMS: atom_id res chain seq x y z
N MET A 1 20.21 10.38 -17.18
CA MET A 1 18.82 10.49 -16.70
C MET A 1 18.87 11.13 -15.32
N SER A 2 18.18 12.25 -15.13
CA SER A 2 18.12 12.96 -13.85
C SER A 2 17.23 12.22 -12.84
N PHE A 3 17.45 12.46 -11.55
CA PHE A 3 16.67 11.85 -10.47
C PHE A 3 15.15 12.09 -10.62
N THR A 4 14.78 13.28 -11.10
CA THR A 4 13.39 13.66 -11.38
C THR A 4 12.79 12.94 -12.59
N GLU A 5 13.55 12.76 -13.68
CA GLU A 5 13.11 11.97 -14.84
C GLU A 5 12.89 10.50 -14.47
N HIS A 6 13.76 9.94 -13.63
CA HIS A 6 13.63 8.57 -13.13
C HIS A 6 12.36 8.40 -12.30
N GLN A 7 12.08 9.33 -11.38
CA GLN A 7 10.84 9.32 -10.60
C GLN A 7 9.59 9.49 -11.47
N ALA A 8 9.64 10.31 -12.51
CA ALA A 8 8.53 10.49 -13.43
C ALA A 8 8.24 9.21 -14.24
N ALA A 9 9.28 8.50 -14.68
CA ALA A 9 9.14 7.21 -15.36
C ALA A 9 8.51 6.14 -14.44
N ILE A 10 8.94 6.08 -13.18
CA ILE A 10 8.36 5.19 -12.17
C ILE A 10 6.89 5.56 -11.92
N ALA A 11 6.57 6.85 -11.77
CA ALA A 11 5.21 7.31 -11.57
C ALA A 11 4.29 6.90 -12.74
N ALA A 12 4.75 7.08 -13.98
CA ALA A 12 3.99 6.70 -15.17
C ALA A 12 3.73 5.19 -15.23
N ARG A 13 4.74 4.36 -14.92
CA ARG A 13 4.59 2.89 -14.88
C ARG A 13 3.61 2.46 -13.78
N LEU A 14 3.73 3.02 -12.57
CA LEU A 14 2.79 2.77 -11.48
C LEU A 14 1.35 3.14 -11.86
N VAL A 15 1.13 4.28 -12.50
CA VAL A 15 -0.22 4.71 -12.95
C VAL A 15 -0.81 3.71 -13.95
N GLY A 16 -0.01 3.18 -14.89
CA GLY A 16 -0.45 2.16 -15.83
C GLY A 16 -0.89 0.86 -15.15
N LEU A 17 -0.10 0.38 -14.18
CA LEU A 17 -0.41 -0.84 -13.43
C LEU A 17 -1.68 -0.68 -12.58
N LEU A 18 -1.85 0.48 -11.93
CA LEU A 18 -3.05 0.79 -11.16
C LEU A 18 -4.30 0.92 -12.04
N ALA A 19 -4.18 1.50 -13.24
CA ALA A 19 -5.26 1.56 -14.20
C ALA A 19 -5.67 0.15 -14.71
N GLY A 20 -4.72 -0.79 -14.73
CA GLY A 20 -4.95 -2.21 -14.99
C GLY A 20 -5.63 -2.97 -13.83
N GLY A 21 -5.97 -2.29 -12.74
CA GLY A 21 -6.68 -2.88 -11.59
C GLY A 21 -5.76 -3.44 -10.51
N MET A 22 -4.43 -3.34 -10.66
CA MET A 22 -3.50 -3.74 -9.60
C MET A 22 -3.61 -2.81 -8.38
N THR A 23 -3.32 -3.37 -7.21
CA THR A 23 -3.10 -2.60 -5.99
C THR A 23 -1.72 -1.96 -5.99
N VAL A 24 -1.51 -0.94 -5.15
CA VAL A 24 -0.19 -0.31 -4.99
C VAL A 24 0.88 -1.30 -4.50
N TYR A 25 0.47 -2.35 -3.77
CA TYR A 25 1.41 -3.37 -3.28
C TYR A 25 1.92 -4.27 -4.42
N GLU A 26 1.00 -4.76 -5.25
CA GLU A 26 1.34 -5.57 -6.44
C GLU A 26 2.16 -4.73 -7.43
N ALA A 27 1.74 -3.48 -7.67
CA ALA A 27 2.47 -2.59 -8.55
C ALA A 27 3.88 -2.28 -8.02
N ALA A 28 4.07 -2.16 -6.71
CA ALA A 28 5.36 -1.92 -6.07
C ALA A 28 6.32 -3.12 -6.25
N ASP A 29 5.79 -4.35 -6.11
CA ASP A 29 6.53 -5.59 -6.38
C ASP A 29 6.99 -5.65 -7.85
N GLU A 30 6.09 -5.34 -8.79
CA GLU A 30 6.36 -5.30 -10.24
C GLU A 30 7.42 -4.27 -10.67
N VAL A 31 7.46 -3.11 -9.99
CA VAL A 31 8.48 -2.09 -10.27
C VAL A 31 9.77 -2.30 -9.47
N GLY A 32 9.80 -3.26 -8.53
CA GLY A 32 10.97 -3.59 -7.71
C GLY A 32 11.30 -2.53 -6.65
N TYR A 33 10.30 -1.78 -6.16
CA TYR A 33 10.49 -0.75 -5.15
C TYR A 33 9.61 -0.97 -3.93
N SER A 34 9.99 -0.39 -2.79
CA SER A 34 9.14 -0.46 -1.60
C SER A 34 7.80 0.24 -1.83
N TRP A 35 6.73 -0.32 -1.26
CA TRP A 35 5.39 0.27 -1.36
C TRP A 35 5.36 1.72 -0.85
N THR A 36 6.09 2.02 0.24
CA THR A 36 6.19 3.37 0.82
C THR A 36 6.81 4.37 -0.17
N TYR A 37 7.85 3.96 -0.89
CA TYR A 37 8.48 4.79 -1.93
C TYR A 37 7.54 5.02 -3.11
N CYS A 38 6.84 3.98 -3.56
CA CYS A 38 5.83 4.09 -4.62
C CYS A 38 4.69 5.04 -4.24
N TYR A 39 4.22 5.00 -2.98
CA TYR A 39 3.24 5.97 -2.46
C TYR A 39 3.77 7.41 -2.48
N ALA A 40 5.02 7.62 -2.06
CA ALA A 40 5.62 8.95 -2.06
C ALA A 40 5.70 9.53 -3.48
N ILE A 41 6.10 8.70 -4.46
CA ILE A 41 6.13 9.08 -5.88
C ILE A 41 4.73 9.40 -6.41
N LEU A 42 3.74 8.54 -6.16
CA LEU A 42 2.36 8.76 -6.62
C LEU A 42 1.77 10.04 -6.02
N ARG A 43 2.03 10.29 -4.74
CA ARG A 43 1.61 11.51 -4.05
C ARG A 43 2.28 12.75 -4.64
N ALA A 44 3.60 12.69 -4.88
CA ALA A 44 4.34 13.78 -5.51
C ALA A 44 3.85 14.06 -6.95
N ALA A 45 3.40 13.03 -7.66
CA ALA A 45 2.76 13.14 -8.97
C ALA A 45 1.30 13.65 -8.92
N GLY A 46 0.79 14.07 -7.75
CA GLY A 46 -0.58 14.58 -7.59
C GLY A 46 -1.66 13.51 -7.66
N ARG A 47 -1.29 12.21 -7.72
CA ARG A 47 -2.23 11.10 -7.65
C ARG A 47 -2.46 10.80 -6.17
N GLY A 48 -3.52 11.37 -5.61
CA GLY A 48 -4.01 11.01 -4.28
C GLY A 48 -4.55 9.58 -4.27
N VAL A 49 -3.67 8.59 -4.33
CA VAL A 49 -4.04 7.19 -4.20
C VAL A 49 -4.25 6.95 -2.71
N MET A 50 -5.51 6.96 -2.25
CA MET A 50 -5.80 6.32 -0.97
C MET A 50 -5.56 4.82 -1.15
N PRO A 51 -4.88 4.15 -0.20
CA PRO A 51 -4.84 2.70 -0.20
C PRO A 51 -6.27 2.20 -0.26
N ARG A 52 -6.64 1.50 -1.34
CA ARG A 52 -7.87 0.72 -1.33
C ARG A 52 -7.67 -0.29 -0.19
N PRO A 53 -8.51 -0.28 0.87
CA PRO A 53 -8.41 -1.31 1.88
C PRO A 53 -8.51 -2.66 1.17
N SER A 54 -7.62 -3.61 1.51
CA SER A 54 -7.77 -4.99 1.04
C SER A 54 -9.21 -5.42 1.28
N ALA A 55 -9.82 -6.12 0.32
CA ALA A 55 -11.20 -6.57 0.43
C ALA A 55 -11.43 -7.44 1.68
N ASP A 56 -10.39 -8.14 2.12
CA ASP A 56 -10.38 -8.98 3.31
C ASP A 56 -10.11 -8.22 4.61
N ARG A 57 -9.67 -6.96 4.51
CA ARG A 57 -9.30 -6.16 5.68
C ARG A 57 -10.45 -5.95 6.67
N PRO A 58 -11.71 -5.70 6.23
CA PRO A 58 -12.85 -5.68 7.15
C PRO A 58 -13.06 -7.01 7.87
N ALA A 59 -12.91 -8.15 7.19
CA ALA A 59 -13.05 -9.47 7.78
C ALA A 59 -11.94 -9.77 8.80
N GLN A 60 -10.69 -9.40 8.49
CA GLN A 60 -9.55 -9.53 9.41
C GLN A 60 -9.71 -8.66 10.66
N VAL A 61 -10.22 -7.43 10.51
CA VAL A 61 -10.52 -6.54 11.65
C VAL A 61 -11.64 -7.14 12.51
N ALA A 62 -12.70 -7.65 11.89
CA ALA A 62 -13.82 -8.27 12.60
C ALA A 62 -13.38 -9.53 13.37
N ALA A 63 -12.58 -10.40 12.75
CA ALA A 63 -12.02 -11.58 13.40
C ALA A 63 -11.09 -11.19 14.57
N ALA A 64 -10.17 -10.25 14.35
CA ALA A 64 -9.28 -9.78 15.41
C ALA A 64 -10.05 -9.11 16.56
N PHE A 65 -11.15 -8.42 16.28
CA PHE A 65 -11.99 -7.82 17.31
C PHE A 65 -12.76 -8.88 18.11
N ALA A 66 -13.26 -9.92 17.46
CA ALA A 66 -13.90 -11.06 18.14
C ALA A 66 -12.95 -11.73 19.14
N GLU A 67 -11.66 -11.83 18.79
CA GLU A 67 -10.62 -12.41 19.66
C GLU A 67 -10.16 -11.46 20.77
N LEU A 68 -9.95 -10.17 20.46
CA LEU A 68 -9.28 -9.24 21.37
C LEU A 68 -10.23 -8.34 22.17
N GLY A 69 -11.49 -8.24 21.77
CA GLY A 69 -12.52 -7.43 22.44
C GLY A 69 -12.28 -5.92 22.48
N SER A 70 -11.20 -5.43 21.85
CA SER A 70 -10.78 -4.02 21.92
C SER A 70 -10.15 -3.54 20.62
N MET A 71 -10.67 -2.44 20.08
CA MET A 71 -10.12 -1.83 18.87
C MET A 71 -8.67 -1.34 19.05
N SER A 72 -8.27 -0.94 20.26
CA SER A 72 -6.88 -0.56 20.56
C SER A 72 -5.93 -1.77 20.51
N ALA A 73 -6.41 -2.94 20.96
CA ALA A 73 -5.65 -4.19 20.88
C ALA A 73 -5.58 -4.71 19.44
N VAL A 74 -6.68 -4.63 18.68
CA VAL A 74 -6.72 -4.93 17.24
C VAL A 74 -5.72 -4.07 16.48
N ALA A 75 -5.74 -2.75 16.68
CA ALA A 75 -4.81 -1.84 16.03
C ALA A 75 -3.34 -2.16 16.34
N ARG A 76 -3.04 -2.55 17.58
CA ARG A 76 -1.69 -2.98 17.99
C ARG A 76 -1.29 -4.30 17.34
N SER A 77 -2.17 -5.29 17.36
CA SER A 77 -1.98 -6.61 16.75
C SER A 77 -1.74 -6.51 15.24
N MET A 78 -2.59 -5.76 14.52
CA MET A 78 -2.45 -5.54 13.08
C MET A 78 -1.21 -4.71 12.70
N LYS A 79 -0.68 -3.91 13.63
CA LYS A 79 0.58 -3.18 13.44
C LYS A 79 1.80 -4.07 13.68
N MET A 80 1.73 -5.01 14.63
CA MET A 80 2.81 -5.98 14.93
C MET A 80 2.87 -7.16 13.95
N GLY A 81 1.73 -7.66 13.45
CA GLY A 81 1.68 -8.73 12.45
C GLY A 81 2.28 -8.37 11.08
N ARG A 82 2.65 -7.10 10.88
CA ARG A 82 3.38 -6.62 9.70
C ARG A 82 4.90 -6.64 9.88
N GLN A 83 5.37 -7.06 11.06
CA GLN A 83 6.77 -7.08 11.47
C GLN A 83 7.17 -8.48 11.94
N THR A 84 7.00 -9.48 11.08
CA THR A 84 7.56 -10.82 11.27
C THR A 84 8.02 -11.35 9.93
N VAL A 85 9.36 -11.50 9.85
CA VAL A 85 10.23 -12.39 9.06
C VAL A 85 9.69 -12.92 7.73
#